data_AF-A0A925AI93-F1
#
_entry.id   AF-A0A925AI93-F1
#
_cell.length_a   1.000
_cell.length_b   1.000
_cell.length_c   1.000
_cell.angle_alpha   90.00
_cell.angle_beta   90.00
_cell.angle_gamma   90.00
#
_symmetry.space_group_name_H-M   'P 1'
#
loop_
_entity.id
_entity.type
_entity.pdbx_description
1 polymer ?
#
loop_
_entity_poly.entity_id
_entity_poly.type
_entity_poly.pdbx_seq_one_letter_code
_entity_poly.pdbx_strand_id
1 'polypeptide(L)'
;RGKKGRLLEMALVLTAIWAFTFLTGATASVLRASVMFSVYMLGKAFWREASAWNVLPASAFILLIYNPYFLFNVGFQLSYAAVAGMVFFYPRFYKMFPPMSRWLDEPLQVFLVGVSAQLGTLPLSLFYFNQFPIYFWLAGWVVVFVGAVFLWGGAMLVVLDWLSQTLADWLGMALYYMLLWMNKIIFFIQSIPGGVVRNTWIPGWVVLALYACLGFLGAAMVSRRGKWFGAFVGVMMLLGVYRTVMVMDKQVQRTTVIYSLNKARLIDFFEGDQAISLSDTLTKKQEAFAAQANRVASGVRGKTAVLFSDTSVFSNRNLLINLPFVQFFNQKMVLVDDVRWIKTGNLLPLSIDVLVLSKSPKISIAECRERFPCALVVFDASNTFRQAERWRKECETEGWAFHDVRTMGAWVGRQ
;
A
#
# COMPACT_ATOMS: atom_id res chain seq x y z
N ARG A 1 -0.92 -34.55 -38.18
CA ARG A 1 0.09 -34.20 -37.14
C ARG A 1 -0.06 -35.16 -35.96
N GLY A 2 0.80 -36.20 -35.88
CA GLY A 2 0.66 -37.31 -34.92
C GLY A 2 0.89 -36.91 -33.45
N LYS A 3 0.32 -37.69 -32.51
CA LYS A 3 0.42 -37.46 -31.06
C LYS A 3 1.87 -37.33 -30.56
N LYS A 4 2.82 -38.08 -31.16
CA LYS A 4 4.25 -38.03 -30.82
C LYS A 4 4.92 -36.69 -31.15
N GLY A 5 4.54 -36.04 -32.26
CA GLY A 5 5.11 -34.74 -32.66
C GLY A 5 4.70 -33.61 -31.71
N ARG A 6 3.44 -33.63 -31.24
CA ARG A 6 2.96 -32.66 -30.23
C ARG A 6 3.67 -32.82 -28.89
N LEU A 7 3.92 -34.06 -28.46
CA LEU A 7 4.63 -34.34 -27.21
C LEU A 7 6.09 -33.86 -27.25
N LEU A 8 6.76 -34.06 -28.40
CA LEU A 8 8.14 -33.61 -28.60
C LEU A 8 8.24 -32.08 -28.64
N GLU A 9 7.31 -31.42 -29.34
CA GLU A 9 7.18 -29.96 -29.34
C GLU A 9 6.96 -29.41 -27.92
N MET A 10 6.06 -30.04 -27.14
CA MET A 10 5.81 -29.67 -25.74
C MET A 10 7.05 -29.83 -24.87
N ALA A 11 7.77 -30.95 -24.99
CA ALA A 11 8.98 -31.20 -24.23
C ALA A 11 10.07 -30.17 -24.55
N LEU A 12 10.25 -29.82 -25.82
CA LEU A 12 11.21 -28.79 -26.25
C LEU A 12 10.85 -27.41 -25.69
N VAL A 13 9.59 -26.99 -25.80
CA VAL A 13 9.13 -25.69 -25.28
C VAL A 13 9.27 -25.63 -23.76
N LEU A 14 8.87 -26.69 -23.04
CA LEU A 14 9.02 -26.76 -21.58
C LEU A 14 10.49 -26.68 -21.15
N THR A 15 11.36 -27.42 -21.84
CA THR A 15 12.80 -27.40 -21.55
C THR A 15 13.37 -26.00 -21.77
N ALA A 16 12.99 -25.33 -22.86
CA ALA A 16 13.42 -23.95 -23.12
C ALA A 16 12.93 -22.96 -22.05
N ILE A 17 11.67 -23.05 -21.64
CA ILE A 17 11.09 -22.19 -20.59
C ILE A 17 11.83 -22.40 -19.25
N TRP A 18 12.08 -23.64 -18.85
CA TRP A 18 12.77 -23.93 -17.59
C TRP A 18 14.26 -23.57 -17.65
N ALA A 19 14.94 -23.82 -18.77
CA ALA A 19 16.32 -23.36 -18.97
C ALA A 19 16.40 -21.82 -18.84
N PHE A 20 15.49 -21.09 -19.47
CA PHE A 20 15.40 -19.63 -19.34
C PHE A 20 15.08 -19.19 -17.90
N THR A 21 14.21 -19.92 -17.19
CA THR A 21 13.85 -19.63 -15.80
C THR A 21 15.07 -19.73 -14.88
N PHE A 22 15.87 -20.78 -15.03
CA PHE A 22 17.10 -20.94 -14.24
C PHE A 22 18.17 -19.93 -14.64
N LEU A 23 18.31 -19.64 -15.93
CA LEU A 23 19.26 -18.64 -16.43
C LEU A 23 19.00 -17.25 -15.86
N THR A 24 17.73 -16.87 -15.71
CA THR A 24 17.31 -15.57 -15.17
C THR A 24 17.26 -15.52 -13.64
N GLY A 25 17.80 -16.53 -12.94
CA GLY A 25 17.86 -16.58 -11.48
C GLY A 25 16.56 -16.99 -10.79
N ALA A 26 15.62 -17.59 -11.52
CA ALA A 26 14.36 -18.15 -11.01
C ALA A 26 13.57 -17.19 -10.09
N THR A 27 13.53 -15.90 -10.45
CA THR A 27 12.78 -14.90 -9.66
C THR A 27 11.32 -15.34 -9.49
N ALA A 28 10.71 -14.97 -8.35
CA ALA A 28 9.38 -15.46 -7.98
C ALA A 28 8.29 -15.17 -9.04
N SER A 29 8.46 -14.14 -9.88
CA SER A 29 7.54 -13.86 -10.99
C SER A 29 7.71 -14.86 -12.14
N VAL A 30 8.96 -15.09 -12.57
CA VAL A 30 9.29 -16.00 -13.68
C VAL A 30 8.95 -17.44 -13.31
N LEU A 31 9.28 -17.88 -12.09
CA LEU A 31 8.97 -19.23 -11.62
C LEU A 31 7.46 -19.55 -11.70
N ARG A 32 6.61 -18.63 -11.26
CA ARG A 32 5.15 -18.81 -11.29
C ARG A 32 4.63 -18.84 -12.73
N ALA A 33 5.11 -17.96 -13.59
CA ALA A 33 4.77 -17.97 -15.01
C ALA A 33 5.15 -19.30 -15.67
N SER A 34 6.37 -19.80 -15.41
CA SER A 34 6.86 -21.08 -15.95
C SER A 34 6.06 -22.28 -15.46
N VAL A 35 5.67 -22.31 -14.19
CA VAL A 35 4.79 -23.37 -13.66
C VAL A 35 3.39 -23.29 -14.26
N MET A 36 2.79 -22.10 -14.35
CA MET A 36 1.47 -21.92 -15.00
C MET A 36 1.50 -22.36 -16.46
N PHE A 37 2.52 -21.97 -17.23
CA PHE A 37 2.72 -22.43 -18.61
C PHE A 37 2.92 -23.94 -18.69
N SER A 38 3.66 -24.54 -17.75
CA SER A 38 3.87 -25.98 -17.70
C SER A 38 2.56 -26.74 -17.50
N VAL A 39 1.76 -26.33 -16.52
CA VAL A 39 0.46 -26.93 -16.25
C VAL A 39 -0.51 -26.70 -17.40
N TYR A 40 -0.48 -25.53 -18.05
CA TYR A 40 -1.28 -25.27 -19.24
C TYR A 40 -0.92 -26.19 -20.42
N MET A 41 0.38 -26.35 -20.70
CA MET A 41 0.86 -27.20 -21.78
C MET A 41 0.58 -28.68 -21.53
N LEU A 42 0.83 -29.16 -20.30
CA LEU A 42 0.49 -30.52 -19.88
C LEU A 42 -1.03 -30.74 -19.93
N GLY A 43 -1.82 -29.77 -19.47
CA GLY A 43 -3.27 -29.78 -19.59
C GLY A 43 -3.72 -29.97 -21.02
N LYS A 44 -3.19 -29.18 -21.97
CA LYS A 44 -3.48 -29.30 -23.41
C LYS A 44 -3.02 -30.63 -24.02
N ALA A 45 -1.99 -31.25 -23.46
CA ALA A 45 -1.43 -32.54 -23.90
C ALA A 45 -2.31 -33.72 -23.50
N PHE A 46 -2.72 -33.75 -22.23
CA PHE A 46 -3.48 -34.84 -21.63
C PHE A 46 -5.00 -34.67 -21.80
N TRP A 47 -5.49 -33.43 -21.84
CA TRP A 47 -6.90 -33.08 -21.97
C TRP A 47 -7.12 -32.30 -23.26
N ARG A 48 -7.90 -32.88 -24.19
CA ARG A 48 -8.20 -32.31 -25.52
C ARG A 48 -8.75 -30.87 -25.47
N GLU A 49 -9.35 -30.47 -24.34
CA GLU A 49 -9.91 -29.15 -24.08
C GLU A 49 -9.63 -28.70 -22.64
N ALA A 50 -8.36 -28.53 -22.26
CA ALA A 50 -8.04 -27.92 -20.97
C ALA A 50 -8.54 -26.47 -20.95
N SER A 51 -9.74 -26.26 -20.38
CA SER A 51 -10.27 -24.92 -20.16
C SER A 51 -9.35 -24.18 -19.18
N ALA A 52 -9.11 -22.89 -19.41
CA ALA A 52 -8.31 -22.07 -18.52
C ALA A 52 -8.83 -22.10 -17.06
N TRP A 53 -10.13 -22.38 -16.89
CA TRP A 53 -10.80 -22.58 -15.60
C TRP A 53 -10.35 -23.82 -14.82
N ASN A 54 -9.86 -24.85 -15.50
CA ASN A 54 -9.31 -26.04 -14.85
C ASN A 54 -7.81 -25.91 -14.63
N VAL A 55 -7.11 -25.30 -15.59
CA VAL A 55 -5.65 -25.13 -15.55
C VAL A 55 -5.23 -24.19 -14.42
N LEU A 56 -5.94 -23.07 -14.25
CA LEU A 56 -5.55 -22.03 -13.29
C LEU A 56 -5.63 -22.51 -11.82
N PRO A 57 -6.72 -23.12 -11.33
CA PRO A 57 -6.74 -23.67 -9.98
C PRO A 57 -5.79 -24.86 -9.82
N ALA A 58 -5.62 -25.70 -10.84
CA ALA A 58 -4.69 -26.83 -10.79
C ALA A 58 -3.24 -26.35 -10.61
N SER A 59 -2.82 -25.31 -11.35
CA SER A 59 -1.47 -24.75 -11.19
C SER A 59 -1.27 -24.09 -9.83
N ALA A 60 -2.29 -23.39 -9.31
CA ALA A 60 -2.26 -22.82 -7.97
C ALA A 60 -2.11 -23.92 -6.91
N PHE A 61 -2.89 -24.99 -7.03
CA PHE A 61 -2.88 -26.11 -6.09
C PHE A 61 -1.52 -26.82 -6.05
N ILE A 62 -0.91 -27.10 -7.21
CA ILE A 62 0.42 -27.72 -7.29
C ILE A 62 1.49 -26.83 -6.62
N LEU A 63 1.44 -25.51 -6.85
CA LEU A 63 2.36 -24.57 -6.20
C LEU A 63 2.16 -24.50 -4.69
N LEU A 64 0.92 -24.58 -4.21
CA LEU A 64 0.60 -24.56 -2.77
C LEU A 64 1.01 -25.86 -2.07
N ILE A 65 1.01 -27.00 -2.76
CA ILE A 65 1.60 -28.25 -2.24
C ILE A 65 3.11 -28.08 -2.03
N TYR A 66 3.80 -27.43 -2.96
CA TYR A 66 5.24 -27.18 -2.83
C TYR A 66 5.54 -26.19 -1.70
N ASN A 67 4.79 -25.08 -1.63
CA ASN A 67 4.93 -24.12 -0.53
C ASN A 67 3.60 -23.42 -0.22
N PRO A 68 2.96 -23.71 0.93
CA PRO A 68 1.68 -23.11 1.30
C PRO A 68 1.79 -21.61 1.60
N TYR A 69 2.98 -21.11 1.94
CA TYR A 69 3.20 -19.67 2.18
C TYR A 69 3.03 -18.82 0.91
N PHE A 70 3.01 -19.43 -0.28
CA PHE A 70 2.67 -18.69 -1.50
C PHE A 70 1.28 -18.06 -1.47
N LEU A 71 0.35 -18.58 -0.67
CA LEU A 71 -0.97 -17.96 -0.50
C LEU A 71 -0.87 -16.53 0.05
N PHE A 72 0.12 -16.23 0.89
CA PHE A 72 0.34 -14.91 1.48
C PHE A 72 1.29 -14.03 0.67
N ASN A 73 1.85 -14.57 -0.41
CA ASN A 73 2.74 -13.80 -1.29
C ASN A 73 1.90 -12.87 -2.18
N VAL A 74 2.10 -11.56 -2.03
CA VAL A 74 1.40 -10.53 -2.81
C VAL A 74 1.56 -10.74 -4.33
N GLY A 75 2.76 -11.14 -4.76
CA GLY A 75 3.02 -11.45 -6.17
C GLY A 75 2.15 -12.59 -6.66
N PHE A 76 2.08 -13.70 -5.90
CA PHE A 76 1.23 -14.87 -6.20
C PHE A 76 -0.22 -14.45 -6.41
N GLN A 77 -0.79 -13.75 -5.42
CA GLN A 77 -2.18 -13.30 -5.47
C GLN A 77 -2.46 -12.41 -6.69
N LEU A 78 -1.59 -11.42 -6.96
CA LEU A 78 -1.78 -10.50 -8.09
C LEU A 78 -1.72 -11.21 -9.45
N SER A 79 -0.81 -12.15 -9.64
CA SER A 79 -0.70 -12.87 -10.92
C SER A 79 -1.91 -13.76 -11.17
N TYR A 80 -2.34 -14.53 -10.17
CA TYR A 80 -3.51 -15.40 -10.31
C TYR A 80 -4.80 -14.59 -10.48
N ALA A 81 -4.96 -13.48 -9.75
CA ALA A 81 -6.08 -12.58 -9.90
C ALA A 81 -6.11 -11.89 -11.29
N ALA A 82 -4.95 -11.49 -11.82
CA ALA A 82 -4.84 -10.94 -13.16
C ALA A 82 -5.27 -11.96 -14.23
N VAL A 83 -4.76 -13.20 -14.15
CA VAL A 83 -5.08 -14.26 -15.11
C VAL A 83 -6.56 -14.66 -15.01
N ALA A 84 -7.11 -14.79 -13.80
CA ALA A 84 -8.54 -15.05 -13.60
C ALA A 84 -9.40 -13.92 -14.21
N GLY A 85 -9.02 -12.66 -13.97
CA GLY A 85 -9.67 -11.48 -14.54
C GLY A 85 -9.63 -11.49 -16.06
N MET A 86 -8.46 -11.74 -16.66
CA MET A 86 -8.29 -11.86 -18.12
C MET A 86 -9.17 -12.97 -18.69
N VAL A 87 -9.07 -14.20 -18.18
CA VAL A 87 -9.81 -15.37 -18.69
C VAL A 87 -11.33 -15.16 -18.60
N PHE A 88 -11.81 -14.47 -17.57
CA PHE A 88 -13.23 -14.22 -17.38
C PHE A 88 -13.74 -13.01 -18.18
N PHE A 89 -13.15 -11.83 -17.97
CA PHE A 89 -13.70 -10.57 -18.48
C PHE A 89 -13.35 -10.31 -19.95
N TYR A 90 -12.14 -10.67 -20.41
CA TYR A 90 -11.70 -10.40 -21.78
C TYR A 90 -12.67 -10.93 -22.85
N PRO A 91 -13.04 -12.23 -22.89
CA PRO A 91 -13.94 -12.74 -23.93
C PRO A 91 -15.34 -12.15 -23.86
N ARG A 92 -15.75 -11.61 -22.71
CA ARG A 92 -17.07 -10.98 -22.52
C ARG A 92 -17.06 -9.55 -23.01
N PHE A 93 -16.03 -8.78 -22.65
CA PHE A 93 -15.86 -7.42 -23.16
C PHE A 93 -15.64 -7.41 -24.67
N TYR A 94 -14.83 -8.32 -25.20
CA TYR A 94 -14.58 -8.39 -26.63
C TYR A 94 -15.86 -8.61 -27.45
N LYS A 95 -16.77 -9.48 -26.96
CA LYS A 95 -18.09 -9.73 -27.60
C LYS A 95 -19.04 -8.54 -27.61
N MET A 96 -18.78 -7.49 -26.82
CA MET A 96 -19.60 -6.28 -26.81
C MET A 96 -19.22 -5.32 -27.95
N PHE A 97 -18.06 -5.50 -28.57
CA PHE A 97 -17.62 -4.68 -29.69
C PHE A 97 -17.98 -5.34 -31.03
N PRO A 98 -18.37 -4.54 -32.05
CA PRO A 98 -18.57 -5.06 -33.39
C PRO A 98 -17.24 -5.53 -34.01
N PRO A 99 -17.27 -6.46 -34.98
CA PRO A 99 -16.06 -6.85 -35.71
C PRO A 99 -15.48 -5.63 -36.42
N MET A 100 -14.18 -5.39 -36.18
CA MET A 100 -13.48 -4.20 -36.65
C MET A 100 -12.31 -4.59 -37.57
N SER A 101 -11.76 -3.63 -38.32
CA SER A 101 -10.58 -3.90 -39.14
C SER A 101 -9.36 -4.20 -38.25
N ARG A 102 -8.41 -4.99 -38.75
CA ARG A 102 -7.25 -5.48 -38.00
C ARG A 102 -6.45 -4.37 -37.28
N TRP A 103 -6.36 -3.19 -37.90
CA TRP A 103 -5.64 -2.04 -37.37
C TRP A 103 -6.26 -1.45 -36.09
N LEU A 104 -7.57 -1.57 -35.92
CA LEU A 104 -8.26 -1.12 -34.72
C LEU A 104 -8.51 -2.27 -33.74
N ASP A 105 -8.61 -3.52 -34.22
CA ASP A 105 -8.88 -4.69 -33.39
C ASP A 105 -7.69 -5.04 -32.48
N GLU A 106 -6.46 -5.06 -33.00
CA GLU A 106 -5.25 -5.35 -32.21
C GLU A 106 -5.07 -4.37 -31.02
N PRO A 107 -5.15 -3.04 -31.22
CA PRO A 107 -5.24 -2.07 -30.13
C PRO A 107 -6.30 -2.38 -29.08
N LEU A 108 -7.51 -2.67 -29.55
CA LEU A 108 -8.66 -2.90 -28.68
C LEU A 108 -8.43 -4.15 -27.83
N GLN A 109 -7.87 -5.21 -28.40
CA GLN A 109 -7.53 -6.43 -27.66
C GLN A 109 -6.53 -6.15 -26.54
N VAL A 110 -5.43 -5.42 -26.81
CA VAL A 110 -4.44 -5.04 -25.79
C VAL A 110 -5.08 -4.24 -24.67
N PHE A 111 -5.93 -3.26 -25.02
CA PHE A 111 -6.68 -2.47 -24.05
C PHE A 111 -7.62 -3.34 -23.20
N LEU A 112 -8.44 -4.19 -23.83
CA LEU A 112 -9.41 -5.04 -23.15
C LEU A 112 -8.77 -6.10 -22.26
N VAL A 113 -7.63 -6.68 -22.68
CA VAL A 113 -6.83 -7.58 -21.84
C VAL A 113 -6.32 -6.83 -20.61
N GLY A 114 -5.78 -5.62 -20.80
CA GLY A 114 -5.32 -4.76 -19.71
C GLY A 114 -6.43 -4.40 -18.72
N VAL A 115 -7.60 -4.00 -19.22
CA VAL A 115 -8.79 -3.70 -18.38
C VAL A 115 -9.21 -4.94 -17.60
N SER A 116 -9.24 -6.11 -18.24
CA SER A 116 -9.65 -7.37 -17.62
C SER A 116 -8.69 -7.82 -16.51
N ALA A 117 -7.38 -7.69 -16.76
CA ALA A 117 -6.35 -7.95 -15.76
C ALA A 117 -6.45 -6.96 -14.59
N GLN A 118 -6.67 -5.68 -14.88
CA GLN A 118 -6.78 -4.63 -13.88
C GLN A 118 -8.01 -4.84 -12.99
N LEU A 119 -9.17 -5.22 -13.55
CA LEU A 119 -10.35 -5.55 -12.72
C LEU A 119 -10.07 -6.67 -11.73
N GLY A 120 -9.34 -7.72 -12.15
CA GLY A 120 -8.96 -8.82 -11.26
C GLY A 120 -8.02 -8.39 -10.13
N THR A 121 -7.05 -7.52 -10.43
CA THR A 121 -6.02 -7.07 -9.49
C THR A 121 -6.38 -5.81 -8.69
N LEU A 122 -7.44 -5.09 -9.09
CA LEU A 122 -7.83 -3.82 -8.50
C LEU A 122 -8.04 -3.90 -6.98
N PRO A 123 -8.80 -4.86 -6.42
CA PRO A 123 -9.02 -4.93 -4.98
C PRO A 123 -7.71 -5.14 -4.18
N LEU A 124 -6.81 -6.00 -4.69
CA LEU A 124 -5.53 -6.30 -4.05
C LEU A 124 -4.52 -5.17 -4.20
N SER A 125 -4.46 -4.52 -5.36
CA SER A 125 -3.55 -3.41 -5.60
C SER A 125 -3.89 -2.20 -4.71
N LEU A 126 -5.19 -1.93 -4.51
CA LEU A 126 -5.64 -0.94 -3.54
C LEU A 126 -5.27 -1.33 -2.09
N PHE A 127 -5.45 -2.60 -1.72
CA PHE A 127 -5.15 -3.07 -0.36
C PHE A 127 -3.65 -3.02 -0.01
N TYR A 128 -2.80 -3.53 -0.90
CA TYR A 128 -1.36 -3.63 -0.62
C TYR A 128 -0.59 -2.34 -0.92
N PHE A 129 -0.92 -1.66 -2.02
CA PHE A 129 -0.16 -0.49 -2.46
C PHE A 129 -0.84 0.83 -2.14
N ASN A 130 -2.08 0.82 -1.64
CA ASN A 130 -2.87 2.02 -1.30
C ASN A 130 -2.95 3.02 -2.45
N GLN A 131 -2.79 2.55 -3.69
CA GLN A 131 -2.73 3.38 -4.88
C GLN A 131 -3.38 2.71 -6.08
N PHE A 132 -3.95 3.51 -6.96
CA PHE A 132 -4.52 3.06 -8.22
C PHE A 132 -3.97 3.88 -9.39
N PRO A 133 -3.22 3.26 -10.32
CA PRO A 133 -2.78 3.93 -11.53
C PRO A 133 -3.95 4.10 -12.49
N ILE A 134 -4.37 5.34 -12.75
CA ILE A 134 -5.50 5.63 -13.65
C ILE A 134 -5.11 5.39 -15.11
N TYR A 135 -3.90 5.78 -15.49
CA TYR A 135 -3.35 5.56 -16.83
C TYR A 135 -2.68 4.19 -16.99
N PHE A 136 -3.19 3.15 -16.29
CA PHE A 136 -2.67 1.79 -16.39
C PHE A 136 -2.73 1.26 -17.84
N TRP A 137 -3.72 1.69 -18.62
CA TRP A 137 -3.88 1.27 -20.00
C TRP A 137 -2.76 1.84 -20.87
N LEU A 138 -2.43 3.13 -20.73
CA LEU A 138 -1.36 3.77 -21.48
C LEU A 138 0.01 3.18 -21.10
N ALA A 139 0.25 3.00 -19.80
CA ALA A 139 1.46 2.32 -19.33
C ALA A 139 1.52 0.87 -19.81
N GLY A 140 0.39 0.16 -19.80
CA GLY A 140 0.27 -1.22 -20.25
C GLY A 140 0.64 -1.38 -21.72
N TRP A 141 0.22 -0.45 -22.58
CA TRP A 141 0.60 -0.42 -23.98
C TRP A 141 2.11 -0.33 -24.18
N VAL A 142 2.75 0.61 -23.49
CA VAL A 142 4.21 0.77 -23.54
C VAL A 142 4.91 -0.51 -23.06
N VAL A 143 4.46 -1.09 -21.95
CA VAL A 143 5.03 -2.31 -21.38
C VAL A 143 4.84 -3.52 -22.30
N VAL A 144 3.69 -3.68 -22.95
CA VAL A 144 3.44 -4.81 -23.87
C VAL A 144 4.33 -4.72 -25.10
N PHE A 145 4.42 -3.55 -25.73
CA PHE A 145 5.29 -3.37 -26.91
C PHE A 145 6.76 -3.55 -26.57
N VAL A 146 7.21 -2.90 -25.50
CA VAL A 146 8.60 -3.00 -25.06
C VAL A 146 8.92 -4.43 -24.63
N GLY A 147 8.03 -5.07 -23.87
CA GLY A 147 8.19 -6.43 -23.38
C GLY A 147 8.33 -7.47 -24.50
N ALA A 148 7.60 -7.32 -25.61
CA ALA A 148 7.75 -8.21 -26.76
C ALA A 148 9.16 -8.10 -27.38
N VAL A 149 9.65 -6.88 -27.59
CA VAL A 149 11.00 -6.65 -28.11
C VAL A 149 12.07 -7.13 -27.12
N PHE A 150 11.86 -6.93 -25.81
CA PHE A 150 12.75 -7.43 -24.77
C PHE A 150 12.84 -8.95 -24.73
N LEU A 151 11.73 -9.66 -24.94
CA LEU A 151 11.71 -11.12 -24.93
C LEU A 151 12.55 -11.67 -26.09
N TRP A 152 12.31 -11.19 -27.31
CA TRP A 152 13.06 -11.62 -28.50
C TRP A 152 14.50 -11.13 -28.48
N GLY A 153 14.72 -9.88 -28.11
CA GLY A 153 16.05 -9.28 -27.99
C GLY A 153 16.89 -9.94 -26.91
N GLY A 154 16.31 -10.26 -25.75
CA GLY A 154 16.99 -10.99 -24.69
C GLY A 154 17.37 -12.41 -25.10
N ALA A 155 16.47 -13.13 -25.79
CA ALA A 155 16.78 -14.44 -26.33
C ALA A 155 17.91 -14.37 -27.39
N MET A 156 17.86 -13.37 -28.27
CA MET A 156 18.89 -13.14 -29.29
C MET A 156 20.23 -12.77 -28.65
N LEU A 157 20.23 -12.00 -27.57
CA LEU A 157 21.44 -11.62 -26.84
C LEU A 157 22.18 -12.83 -26.30
N VAL A 158 21.46 -13.80 -25.70
CA VAL A 158 22.06 -15.06 -25.21
C VAL A 158 22.72 -15.85 -26.35
N VAL A 159 22.10 -15.88 -27.53
CA VAL A 159 22.67 -16.55 -28.70
C VAL A 159 23.89 -15.80 -29.23
N LEU A 160 23.81 -14.47 -29.35
CA LEU A 160 24.89 -13.63 -29.86
C LEU A 160 26.11 -13.61 -28.94
N ASP A 161 25.93 -13.68 -27.63
CA ASP A 161 27.03 -13.73 -26.66
C ASP A 161 27.97 -14.92 -26.93
N TRP A 162 27.41 -16.03 -27.42
CA TRP A 162 28.19 -17.21 -27.81
C TRP A 162 28.88 -17.07 -29.17
N LEU A 163 28.33 -16.30 -30.12
CA LEU A 163 28.91 -16.13 -31.45
C LEU A 163 29.89 -14.96 -31.56
N SER A 164 29.57 -13.82 -30.92
CA SER A 164 30.32 -12.57 -31.03
C SER A 164 29.96 -11.62 -29.88
N GLN A 165 30.94 -11.41 -29.00
CA GLN A 165 30.81 -10.53 -27.84
C GLN A 165 30.49 -9.07 -28.25
N THR A 166 31.08 -8.57 -29.33
CA THR A 166 30.81 -7.21 -29.83
C THR A 166 29.36 -7.00 -30.26
N LEU A 167 28.76 -7.96 -30.99
CA LEU A 167 27.35 -7.88 -31.38
C LEU A 167 26.42 -7.98 -30.15
N ALA A 168 26.78 -8.84 -29.19
CA ALA A 168 26.06 -8.96 -27.93
C ALA A 168 26.08 -7.66 -27.11
N ASP A 169 27.23 -6.99 -27.03
CA ASP A 169 27.38 -5.70 -26.35
C ASP A 169 26.53 -4.61 -27.00
N TRP A 170 26.52 -4.53 -28.33
CA TRP A 170 25.68 -3.57 -29.06
C TRP A 170 24.19 -3.81 -28.81
N LEU A 171 23.74 -5.06 -28.90
CA LEU A 171 22.35 -5.42 -28.62
C LEU A 171 22.00 -5.18 -27.14
N GLY A 172 22.89 -5.52 -26.23
CA GLY A 172 22.74 -5.29 -24.79
C GLY A 172 22.62 -3.80 -24.46
N MET A 173 23.45 -2.96 -25.07
CA MET A 173 23.35 -1.51 -24.95
C MET A 173 22.02 -0.98 -25.52
N ALA A 174 21.58 -1.49 -26.67
CA ALA A 174 20.28 -1.12 -27.25
C ALA A 174 19.11 -1.48 -26.32
N LEU A 175 19.11 -2.71 -25.78
CA LEU A 175 18.11 -3.16 -24.80
C LEU A 175 18.19 -2.32 -23.52
N TYR A 176 19.38 -2.01 -23.02
CA TYR A 176 19.55 -1.17 -21.84
C TYR A 176 18.94 0.23 -22.03
N TYR A 177 19.24 0.90 -23.14
CA TYR A 177 18.62 2.19 -23.45
C TYR A 177 17.11 2.08 -23.62
N MET A 178 16.62 1.02 -24.26
CA MET A 178 15.19 0.76 -24.40
C MET A 178 14.51 0.61 -23.02
N LEU A 179 15.15 -0.04 -22.05
CA LEU A 179 14.66 -0.12 -20.66
C LEU A 179 14.56 1.28 -20.04
N LEU A 180 15.60 2.10 -20.20
CA LEU A 180 15.65 3.46 -19.67
C LEU A 180 14.54 4.33 -20.29
N TRP A 181 14.32 4.20 -21.61
CA TRP A 181 13.24 4.87 -22.32
C TRP A 181 11.87 4.44 -21.78
N MET A 182 11.64 3.14 -21.60
CA MET A 182 10.41 2.62 -21.01
C MET A 182 10.16 3.23 -19.62
N ASN A 183 11.16 3.21 -18.75
CA ASN A 183 11.04 3.79 -17.41
C ASN A 183 10.76 5.29 -17.45
N LYS A 184 11.42 6.04 -18.33
CA LYS A 184 11.19 7.48 -18.50
C LYS A 184 9.75 7.78 -18.94
N ILE A 185 9.20 6.98 -19.86
CA ILE A 185 7.80 7.09 -20.29
C ILE A 185 6.86 6.75 -19.13
N ILE A 186 7.12 5.69 -18.37
CA ILE A 186 6.29 5.33 -17.21
C ILE A 186 6.30 6.45 -16.15
N PHE A 187 7.47 7.02 -15.83
CA PHE A 187 7.56 8.15 -14.90
C PHE A 187 6.88 9.41 -15.43
N PHE A 188 6.96 9.66 -16.73
CA PHE A 188 6.22 10.74 -17.37
C PHE A 188 4.70 10.53 -17.22
N ILE A 189 4.19 9.33 -17.52
CA ILE A 189 2.76 8.99 -17.35
C ILE A 189 2.31 9.16 -15.88
N GLN A 190 3.16 8.80 -14.92
CA GLN A 190 2.88 9.00 -13.50
C GLN A 190 2.83 10.48 -13.08
N SER A 191 3.53 11.35 -13.80
CA SER A 191 3.56 12.79 -13.52
C SER A 191 2.34 13.56 -14.06
N ILE A 192 1.56 12.95 -14.97
CA ILE A 192 0.32 13.53 -15.50
C ILE A 192 -0.66 13.76 -14.33
N PRO A 193 -1.35 14.92 -14.27
CA PRO A 193 -2.32 15.21 -13.21
C PRO A 193 -3.38 14.09 -13.12
N GLY A 194 -3.54 13.51 -11.94
CA GLY A 194 -4.42 12.36 -11.74
C GLY A 194 -3.84 11.02 -12.21
N GLY A 195 -2.55 10.91 -12.53
CA GLY A 195 -1.98 9.68 -13.06
C GLY A 195 -1.99 8.50 -12.09
N VAL A 196 -1.85 8.78 -10.80
CA VAL A 196 -2.00 7.79 -9.73
C VAL A 196 -2.85 8.38 -8.62
N VAL A 197 -3.96 7.71 -8.30
CA VAL A 197 -4.67 7.98 -7.05
C VAL A 197 -3.84 7.38 -5.93
N ARG A 198 -3.28 8.22 -5.05
CA ARG A 198 -2.48 7.79 -3.90
C ARG A 198 -3.30 7.84 -2.61
N ASN A 199 -2.81 7.18 -1.56
CA ASN A 199 -3.34 7.25 -0.19
C ASN A 199 -4.80 6.76 -0.05
N THR A 200 -5.15 5.73 -0.81
CA THR A 200 -6.45 5.06 -0.70
C THR A 200 -6.34 3.87 0.24
N TRP A 201 -6.43 4.13 1.55
CA TRP A 201 -6.49 3.04 2.52
C TRP A 201 -7.87 2.37 2.50
N ILE A 202 -7.84 1.04 2.38
CA ILE A 202 -9.03 0.19 2.30
C ILE A 202 -8.89 -0.98 3.29
N PRO A 203 -9.88 -1.21 4.18
CA PRO A 203 -9.84 -2.35 5.10
C PRO A 203 -10.11 -3.67 4.37
N GLY A 204 -9.63 -4.78 4.94
CA GLY A 204 -9.70 -6.10 4.31
C GLY A 204 -11.12 -6.57 3.94
N TRP A 205 -12.14 -6.21 4.72
CA TRP A 205 -13.53 -6.57 4.40
C TRP A 205 -14.05 -5.84 3.17
N VAL A 206 -13.59 -4.61 2.88
CA VAL A 206 -13.94 -3.91 1.64
C VAL A 206 -13.31 -4.61 0.44
N VAL A 207 -12.13 -5.22 0.59
CA VAL A 207 -11.52 -6.05 -0.47
C VAL A 207 -12.42 -7.23 -0.82
N LEU A 208 -12.94 -7.93 0.21
CA LEU A 208 -13.90 -9.02 0.01
C LEU A 208 -15.20 -8.53 -0.65
N ALA A 209 -15.72 -7.37 -0.23
CA ALA A 209 -16.90 -6.76 -0.84
C ALA A 209 -16.68 -6.36 -2.30
N LEU A 210 -15.48 -5.87 -2.65
CA LEU A 210 -15.10 -5.56 -4.03
C LEU A 210 -14.99 -6.84 -4.88
N TYR A 211 -14.45 -7.93 -4.34
CA TYR A 211 -14.46 -9.22 -5.04
C TYR A 211 -15.87 -9.79 -5.21
N ALA A 212 -16.73 -9.66 -4.20
CA ALA A 212 -18.15 -10.03 -4.31
C ALA A 212 -18.85 -9.21 -5.40
N CYS A 213 -18.55 -7.91 -5.47
CA CYS A 213 -19.03 -7.00 -6.51
C CYS A 213 -18.59 -7.47 -7.91
N LEU A 214 -17.32 -7.80 -8.10
CA LEU A 214 -16.81 -8.38 -9.36
C LEU A 214 -17.50 -9.72 -9.69
N GLY A 215 -17.77 -10.55 -8.68
CA GLY A 215 -18.51 -11.79 -8.81
C GLY A 215 -19.95 -11.58 -9.29
N PHE A 216 -20.67 -10.62 -8.69
CA PHE A 216 -22.04 -10.26 -9.10
C PHE A 216 -22.08 -9.64 -10.50
N LEU A 217 -21.12 -8.78 -10.84
CA LEU A 217 -20.95 -8.25 -12.19
C LEU A 217 -20.74 -9.39 -13.19
N GLY A 218 -19.87 -10.34 -12.86
CA GLY A 218 -19.64 -11.51 -13.70
C GLY A 218 -20.87 -12.40 -13.85
N ALA A 219 -21.60 -12.66 -12.77
CA ALA A 219 -22.84 -13.41 -12.79
C ALA A 219 -23.92 -12.71 -13.63
N ALA A 220 -24.00 -11.37 -13.56
CA ALA A 220 -24.89 -10.57 -14.38
C ALA A 220 -24.56 -10.70 -15.88
N MET A 221 -23.28 -10.66 -16.25
CA MET A 221 -22.84 -10.83 -17.64
C MET A 221 -23.15 -12.23 -18.18
N VAL A 222 -23.04 -13.27 -17.36
CA VAL A 222 -23.30 -14.66 -17.78
C VAL A 222 -24.78 -14.98 -17.86
N SER A 223 -25.53 -14.67 -16.80
CA SER A 223 -26.95 -15.05 -16.71
C SER A 223 -27.88 -14.09 -17.44
N ARG A 224 -27.41 -12.87 -17.77
CA ARG A 224 -28.22 -11.76 -18.29
C ARG A 224 -29.47 -11.44 -17.46
N ARG A 225 -29.50 -11.86 -16.18
CA ARG A 225 -30.61 -11.59 -15.27
C ARG A 225 -30.36 -10.30 -14.48
N GLY A 226 -31.34 -9.39 -14.51
CA GLY A 226 -31.27 -8.10 -13.81
C GLY A 226 -31.03 -8.21 -12.30
N LYS A 227 -31.39 -9.32 -11.65
CA LYS A 227 -31.19 -9.55 -10.21
C LYS A 227 -29.71 -9.45 -9.79
N TRP A 228 -28.81 -10.02 -10.58
CA TRP A 228 -27.36 -9.97 -10.29
C TRP A 228 -26.77 -8.58 -10.51
N PHE A 229 -27.27 -7.87 -11.52
CA PHE A 229 -26.91 -6.47 -11.71
C PHE A 229 -27.42 -5.60 -10.55
N GLY A 230 -28.65 -5.85 -10.07
CA GLY A 230 -29.19 -5.22 -8.86
C GLY A 230 -28.33 -5.51 -7.61
N ALA A 231 -27.85 -6.74 -7.44
CA ALA A 231 -26.93 -7.09 -6.35
C ALA A 231 -25.59 -6.35 -6.47
N PHE A 232 -25.02 -6.25 -7.67
CA PHE A 232 -23.81 -5.45 -7.95
C PHE A 232 -24.00 -3.98 -7.55
N VAL A 233 -25.10 -3.36 -8.01
CA VAL A 233 -25.42 -1.97 -7.69
C VAL A 233 -25.66 -1.80 -6.19
N GLY A 234 -26.35 -2.73 -5.54
CA GLY A 234 -26.59 -2.71 -4.10
C GLY A 234 -25.31 -2.73 -3.28
N VAL A 235 -24.35 -3.61 -3.60
CA VAL A 235 -23.05 -3.64 -2.92
C VAL A 235 -22.24 -2.38 -3.20
N MET A 236 -22.24 -1.87 -4.43
CA MET A 236 -21.58 -0.59 -4.76
C MET A 236 -22.18 0.58 -4.00
N MET A 237 -23.50 0.62 -3.85
CA MET A 237 -24.19 1.66 -3.09
C MET A 237 -23.85 1.58 -1.60
N LEU A 238 -23.83 0.38 -1.01
CA LEU A 238 -23.42 0.17 0.39
C LEU A 238 -21.96 0.60 0.62
N LEU A 239 -21.06 0.28 -0.31
CA LEU A 239 -19.67 0.74 -0.25
C LEU A 239 -19.56 2.26 -0.42
N GLY A 240 -20.41 2.85 -1.26
CA GLY A 240 -20.54 4.30 -1.43
C GLY A 240 -20.98 4.98 -0.14
N VAL A 241 -22.05 4.48 0.51
CA VAL A 241 -22.55 4.97 1.80
C VAL A 241 -21.49 4.81 2.89
N TYR A 242 -20.84 3.64 2.97
CA TYR A 242 -19.73 3.46 3.91
C TYR A 242 -18.61 4.48 3.66
N ARG A 243 -18.26 4.73 2.39
CA ARG A 243 -17.24 5.71 2.03
C ARG A 243 -17.66 7.12 2.43
N THR A 244 -18.92 7.52 2.21
CA THR A 244 -19.39 8.85 2.59
C THR A 244 -19.40 9.02 4.10
N VAL A 245 -19.91 8.05 4.85
CA VAL A 245 -19.88 8.06 6.32
C VAL A 245 -18.44 8.19 6.84
N MET A 246 -17.51 7.37 6.33
CA MET A 246 -16.10 7.45 6.70
C MET A 246 -15.45 8.79 6.35
N VAL A 247 -15.86 9.42 5.25
CA VAL A 247 -15.36 10.76 4.88
C VAL A 247 -15.92 11.83 5.82
N MET A 248 -17.20 11.73 6.19
CA MET A 248 -17.83 12.63 7.15
C MET A 248 -17.19 12.52 8.54
N ASP A 249 -16.99 11.30 9.04
CA ASP A 249 -16.31 11.05 10.31
C ASP A 249 -14.90 11.64 10.33
N LYS A 250 -14.16 11.50 9.21
CA LYS A 250 -12.83 12.10 9.06
C LYS A 250 -12.85 13.62 8.99
N GLN A 251 -13.89 14.23 8.43
CA GLN A 251 -13.99 15.71 8.40
C GLN A 251 -14.28 16.30 9.79
N VAL A 252 -14.96 15.56 10.66
CA VAL A 252 -15.27 15.99 12.03
C VAL A 252 -14.18 15.56 13.02
N GLN A 253 -13.18 14.78 12.60
CA GLN A 253 -12.14 14.25 13.49
C GLN A 253 -11.35 15.38 14.17
N ARG A 254 -11.23 15.25 15.49
CA ARG A 254 -10.41 16.09 16.37
C ARG A 254 -9.58 15.17 17.24
N THR A 255 -8.42 14.79 16.71
CA THR A 255 -7.59 13.79 17.39
C THR A 255 -6.15 14.23 17.49
N THR A 256 -5.54 14.00 18.64
CA THR A 256 -4.11 14.20 18.86
C THR A 256 -3.43 12.85 18.92
N VAL A 257 -2.37 12.66 18.14
CA VAL A 257 -1.61 11.41 18.11
C VAL A 257 -0.15 11.67 18.43
N ILE A 258 0.35 11.00 19.46
CA ILE A 258 1.76 11.03 19.87
C ILE A 258 2.41 9.74 19.39
N TYR A 259 3.36 9.85 18.45
CA TYR A 259 3.97 8.68 17.81
C TYR A 259 5.21 8.18 18.55
N SER A 260 5.47 6.88 18.39
CA SER A 260 6.67 6.24 18.92
C SER A 260 7.85 6.42 17.97
N LEU A 261 8.71 7.41 18.24
CA LEU A 261 9.97 7.64 17.54
C LEU A 261 11.15 7.57 18.50
N ASN A 262 12.17 6.80 18.13
CA ASN A 262 13.37 6.67 18.95
C ASN A 262 14.19 7.97 18.90
N LYS A 263 14.38 8.61 20.07
CA LYS A 263 15.18 9.84 20.27
C LYS A 263 14.64 11.13 19.62
N ALA A 264 13.44 11.11 19.04
CA ALA A 264 12.83 12.28 18.43
C ALA A 264 11.33 12.32 18.73
N ARG A 265 10.77 13.53 18.72
CA ARG A 265 9.35 13.77 19.04
C ARG A 265 8.54 13.99 17.78
N LEU A 266 7.34 13.42 17.73
CA LEU A 266 6.35 13.70 16.69
C LEU A 266 4.95 13.61 17.26
N ILE A 267 4.23 14.73 17.15
CA ILE A 267 2.83 14.84 17.55
C ILE A 267 2.05 15.38 16.37
N ASP A 268 1.02 14.67 15.94
CA ASP A 268 0.08 15.17 14.94
C ASP A 268 -1.22 15.60 15.61
N PHE A 269 -1.66 16.81 15.30
CA PHE A 269 -3.00 17.32 15.60
C PHE A 269 -3.83 17.25 14.33
N PHE A 270 -4.86 16.39 14.34
CA PHE A 270 -5.77 16.21 13.22
C PHE A 270 -7.02 17.05 13.42
N GLU A 271 -7.27 17.96 12.49
CA GLU A 271 -8.50 18.74 12.39
C GLU A 271 -9.09 18.51 10.99
N GLY A 272 -10.10 17.65 10.90
CA GLY A 272 -10.69 17.28 9.62
C GLY A 272 -9.69 16.65 8.66
N ASP A 273 -9.47 17.26 7.49
CA ASP A 273 -8.52 16.77 6.48
C ASP A 273 -7.11 17.38 6.57
N GLN A 274 -6.87 18.23 7.58
CA GLN A 274 -5.59 18.86 7.85
C GLN A 274 -4.89 18.20 9.03
N ALA A 275 -3.58 18.02 8.92
CA ALA A 275 -2.74 17.63 10.04
C ALA A 275 -1.67 18.70 10.30
N ILE A 276 -1.61 19.14 11.56
CA ILE A 276 -0.52 19.99 12.06
C ILE A 276 0.46 19.09 12.80
N SER A 277 1.65 18.91 12.23
CA SER A 277 2.69 18.05 12.79
C SER A 277 3.69 18.89 13.58
N LEU A 278 3.76 18.68 14.89
CA LEU A 278 4.79 19.23 15.75
C LEU A 278 5.92 18.20 15.89
N SER A 279 7.10 18.50 15.37
CA SER A 279 8.22 17.55 15.36
C SER A 279 9.57 18.18 15.57
N ASP A 280 10.55 17.37 16.01
CA ASP A 280 11.95 17.76 15.91
C ASP A 280 12.41 17.69 14.44
N THR A 281 13.69 17.98 14.16
CA THR A 281 14.29 17.81 12.83
C THR A 281 14.35 16.34 12.43
N LEU A 282 13.30 15.85 11.76
CA LEU A 282 13.14 14.47 11.33
C LEU A 282 13.55 14.25 9.86
N THR A 283 14.13 13.09 9.57
CA THR A 283 14.30 12.66 8.17
C THR A 283 12.96 12.20 7.59
N LYS A 284 12.75 12.40 6.28
CA LYS A 284 11.52 11.98 5.57
C LYS A 284 11.20 10.49 5.77
N LYS A 285 12.21 9.62 5.89
CA LYS A 285 12.03 8.18 6.12
C LYS A 285 11.49 7.86 7.52
N GLN A 286 12.03 8.51 8.56
CA GLN A 286 11.59 8.31 9.94
C GLN A 286 10.15 8.77 10.12
N GLU A 287 9.81 9.93 9.56
CA GLU A 287 8.44 10.45 9.59
C GLU A 287 7.48 9.55 8.83
N ALA A 288 7.87 9.08 7.64
CA ALA A 288 7.06 8.17 6.84
C ALA A 288 6.76 6.87 7.59
N PHE A 289 7.77 6.28 8.24
CA PHE A 289 7.63 5.04 8.98
C PHE A 289 6.69 5.19 10.19
N ALA A 290 6.81 6.27 10.96
CA ALA A 290 6.03 6.45 12.18
C ALA A 290 4.58 6.91 11.92
N ALA A 291 4.37 7.85 10.99
CA ALA A 291 3.10 8.57 10.89
C ALA A 291 2.36 8.42 9.56
N GLN A 292 3.00 7.98 8.47
CA GLN A 292 2.36 7.98 7.15
C GLN A 292 1.13 7.06 7.09
N ALA A 293 1.24 5.84 7.64
CA ALA A 293 0.13 4.90 7.65
C ALA A 293 -1.10 5.49 8.38
N ASN A 294 -0.88 6.10 9.55
CA ASN A 294 -1.95 6.72 10.31
C ASN A 294 -2.53 7.96 9.60
N ARG A 295 -1.68 8.84 9.06
CA ARG A 295 -2.14 10.02 8.30
C ARG A 295 -2.97 9.64 7.07
N VAL A 296 -2.59 8.59 6.37
CA VAL A 296 -3.35 8.05 5.23
C VAL A 296 -4.68 7.44 5.70
N ALA A 297 -4.67 6.70 6.81
CA ALA A 297 -5.90 6.17 7.42
C ALA A 297 -6.84 7.30 7.87
N SER A 298 -6.33 8.36 8.49
CA SER A 298 -7.07 9.58 8.87
C SER A 298 -7.49 10.42 7.67
N GLY A 299 -6.99 10.16 6.46
CA GLY A 299 -7.43 10.85 5.24
C GLY A 299 -6.88 12.27 5.09
N VAL A 300 -5.72 12.55 5.66
CA VAL A 300 -5.07 13.88 5.58
C VAL A 300 -4.71 14.23 4.14
N ARG A 301 -5.09 15.44 3.72
CA ARG A 301 -4.77 16.01 2.41
C ARG A 301 -3.76 17.14 2.49
N GLY A 302 -3.80 17.92 3.58
CA GLY A 302 -2.85 19.01 3.83
C GLY A 302 -2.07 18.78 5.11
N LYS A 303 -0.77 19.11 5.07
CA LYS A 303 0.13 19.00 6.21
C LYS A 303 0.86 20.32 6.42
N THR A 304 0.77 20.85 7.63
CA THR A 304 1.63 21.95 8.10
C THR A 304 2.59 21.41 9.15
N ALA A 305 3.89 21.52 8.89
CA ALA A 305 4.91 21.10 9.85
C ALA A 305 5.37 22.31 10.69
N VAL A 306 5.35 22.16 12.00
CA VAL A 306 5.86 23.11 12.97
C VAL A 306 7.03 22.44 13.70
N LEU A 307 8.17 23.13 13.76
CA LEU A 307 9.34 22.64 14.47
C LEU A 307 9.24 23.02 15.95
N PHE A 308 9.77 22.17 16.83
CA PHE A 308 10.06 22.59 18.21
C PHE A 308 11.18 23.64 18.17
N SER A 309 10.80 24.92 18.20
CA SER A 309 11.70 26.05 18.40
C SER A 309 11.31 26.75 19.69
N ASP A 310 12.29 27.10 20.52
CA ASP A 310 12.09 27.67 21.87
C ASP A 310 11.47 29.09 21.86
N THR A 311 11.19 29.66 20.69
CA THR A 311 10.78 31.07 20.55
C THR A 311 9.55 31.32 19.66
N SER A 312 9.00 30.31 18.98
CA SER A 312 7.87 30.54 18.08
C SER A 312 6.55 30.13 18.72
N VAL A 313 5.77 31.12 19.17
CA VAL A 313 4.35 30.92 19.46
C VAL A 313 3.63 30.63 18.15
N PHE A 314 3.11 29.42 18.00
CA PHE A 314 2.28 29.07 16.86
C PHE A 314 0.82 29.11 17.31
N SER A 315 0.04 30.02 16.74
CA SER A 315 -1.38 30.15 17.03
C SER A 315 -2.18 30.02 15.75
N ASN A 316 -3.12 29.09 15.75
CA ASN A 316 -4.17 28.92 14.77
C ASN A 316 -5.52 28.95 15.50
N ARG A 317 -6.64 29.08 14.78
CA ARG A 317 -8.00 29.19 15.37
C ARG A 317 -8.28 28.16 16.46
N ASN A 318 -7.81 26.93 16.29
CA ASN A 318 -8.11 25.80 17.18
C ASN A 318 -6.86 25.14 17.79
N LEU A 319 -5.66 25.67 17.54
CA LEU A 319 -4.41 25.15 18.08
C LEU A 319 -3.50 26.29 18.52
N LEU A 320 -3.16 26.30 19.81
CA LEU A 320 -2.16 27.21 20.38
C LEU A 320 -0.99 26.37 20.89
N ILE A 321 0.20 26.63 20.35
CA ILE A 321 1.46 26.06 20.79
C ILE A 321 2.30 27.21 21.35
N ASN A 322 2.44 27.23 22.67
CA ASN A 322 3.34 28.13 23.38
C ASN A 322 4.06 27.30 24.44
N LEU A 323 5.20 26.69 24.07
CA LEU A 323 5.92 25.73 24.90
C LEU A 323 6.15 26.30 26.31
N PRO A 324 5.82 25.53 27.37
CA PRO A 324 5.49 24.11 27.40
C PRO A 324 3.99 23.82 27.19
N PHE A 325 3.15 24.84 27.05
CA PHE A 325 1.70 24.70 26.95
C PHE A 325 1.25 24.49 25.52
N VAL A 326 0.42 23.48 25.31
CA VAL A 326 -0.26 23.23 24.04
C VAL A 326 -1.74 23.07 24.29
N GLN A 327 -2.55 23.89 23.63
CA GLN A 327 -3.99 23.77 23.66
C GLN A 327 -4.49 23.42 22.27
N PHE A 328 -5.18 22.29 22.15
CA PHE A 328 -5.88 21.90 20.94
C PHE A 328 -7.37 21.84 21.28
N PHE A 329 -8.19 22.70 20.67
CA PHE A 329 -9.60 22.88 21.05
C PHE A 329 -9.78 23.04 22.57
N ASN A 330 -10.51 22.14 23.24
CA ASN A 330 -10.73 22.18 24.69
C ASN A 330 -9.69 21.40 25.49
N GLN A 331 -8.83 20.61 24.83
CA GLN A 331 -7.82 19.80 25.48
C GLN A 331 -6.57 20.61 25.77
N LYS A 332 -6.18 20.64 27.04
CA LYS A 332 -5.00 21.32 27.53
C LYS A 332 -3.90 20.30 27.79
N MET A 333 -2.78 20.48 27.13
CA MET A 333 -1.62 19.61 27.23
C MET A 333 -0.39 20.40 27.68
N VAL A 334 0.47 19.74 28.45
CA VAL A 334 1.77 20.30 28.83
C VAL A 334 2.87 19.36 28.38
N LEU A 335 3.80 19.88 27.58
CA LEU A 335 4.99 19.18 27.11
C LEU A 335 6.18 19.58 27.97
N VAL A 336 6.64 18.66 28.80
CA VAL A 336 7.81 18.87 29.67
C VAL A 336 9.01 18.15 29.08
N ASP A 337 9.98 18.92 28.62
CA ASP A 337 11.26 18.42 28.12
C ASP A 337 12.48 18.82 28.96
N ASP A 338 12.40 19.95 29.66
CA ASP A 338 13.40 20.41 30.62
C ASP A 338 12.81 20.57 32.03
N VAL A 339 13.65 20.35 33.03
CA VAL A 339 13.40 20.55 34.46
C VAL A 339 12.99 22.00 34.75
N ARG A 340 13.43 22.96 33.92
CA ARG A 340 13.11 24.39 34.05
C ARG A 340 11.61 24.67 34.08
N TRP A 341 10.81 23.91 33.34
CA TRP A 341 9.36 24.12 33.26
C TRP A 341 8.62 23.82 34.57
N ILE A 342 9.23 22.99 35.43
CA ILE A 342 8.69 22.64 36.74
C ILE A 342 9.30 23.52 37.84
N LYS A 343 10.60 23.83 37.74
CA LYS A 343 11.33 24.60 38.78
C LYS A 343 11.15 26.12 38.70
N THR A 344 10.69 26.66 37.58
CA THR A 344 10.58 28.11 37.39
C THR A 344 9.15 28.60 37.68
N GLY A 345 8.95 29.22 38.84
CA GLY A 345 7.86 30.17 39.10
C GLY A 345 6.76 29.74 40.07
N ASN A 346 6.38 30.67 40.96
CA ASN A 346 5.21 30.62 41.84
C ASN A 346 3.91 30.85 41.04
N LEU A 347 3.35 29.82 40.41
CA LEU A 347 2.03 29.88 39.78
C LEU A 347 1.09 28.88 40.46
N LEU A 348 -0.19 29.26 40.54
CA LEU A 348 -1.28 28.41 41.00
C LEU A 348 -1.34 27.11 40.18
N PRO A 349 -1.77 25.98 40.77
CA PRO A 349 -1.91 24.73 40.06
C PRO A 349 -2.87 24.87 38.87
N LEU A 350 -2.42 24.46 37.69
CA LEU A 350 -3.19 24.55 36.45
C LEU A 350 -3.74 23.17 36.10
N SER A 351 -5.07 23.01 36.13
CA SER A 351 -5.71 21.76 35.69
C SER A 351 -5.51 21.56 34.19
N ILE A 352 -4.90 20.44 33.83
CA ILE A 352 -4.61 20.06 32.45
C ILE A 352 -5.15 18.64 32.19
N ASP A 353 -5.37 18.28 30.93
CA ASP A 353 -5.92 16.96 30.61
C ASP A 353 -4.80 15.92 30.45
N VAL A 354 -3.70 16.32 29.79
CA VAL A 354 -2.61 15.40 29.44
C VAL A 354 -1.25 16.02 29.68
N LEU A 355 -0.41 15.34 30.47
CA LEU A 355 1.00 15.69 30.67
C LEU A 355 1.88 14.80 29.78
N VAL A 356 2.67 15.39 28.89
CA VAL A 356 3.60 14.66 28.01
C VAL A 356 5.03 14.89 28.49
N LEU A 357 5.70 13.81 28.89
CA LEU A 357 7.11 13.85 29.29
C LEU A 357 8.00 13.41 28.11
N SER A 358 8.96 14.24 27.72
CA SER A 358 9.86 13.97 26.59
C SER A 358 11.33 14.26 26.94
N LYS A 359 12.30 13.66 26.24
CA LYS A 359 13.76 13.88 26.41
C LYS A 359 14.35 13.58 27.82
N SER A 360 13.65 12.82 28.65
CA SER A 360 14.09 12.36 29.98
C SER A 360 14.51 13.48 30.96
N PRO A 361 13.66 14.48 31.23
CA PRO A 361 13.90 15.45 32.30
C PRO A 361 14.08 14.71 33.64
N LYS A 362 15.03 15.16 34.47
CA LYS A 362 15.25 14.58 35.80
C LYS A 362 14.25 15.17 36.81
N ILE A 363 13.02 14.68 36.77
CA ILE A 363 11.86 15.15 37.56
C ILE A 363 11.11 13.96 38.17
N SER A 364 10.47 14.20 39.32
CA SER A 364 9.55 13.24 39.95
C SER A 364 8.10 13.49 39.52
N ILE A 365 7.27 12.45 39.52
CA ILE A 365 5.84 12.58 39.17
C ILE A 365 5.07 13.36 40.23
N ALA A 366 5.42 13.22 41.51
CA ALA A 366 4.87 14.02 42.61
C ALA A 366 5.03 15.53 42.38
N GLU A 367 6.24 15.99 41.98
CA GLU A 367 6.51 17.39 41.64
C GLU A 367 5.64 17.87 40.47
N CYS A 368 5.42 17.00 39.48
CA CYS A 368 4.56 17.33 38.34
C CYS A 368 3.10 17.48 38.78
N ARG A 369 2.63 16.66 39.71
CA ARG A 369 1.24 16.62 40.20
C ARG A 369 0.88 17.86 41.00
N GLU A 370 1.77 18.34 41.86
CA GLU A 370 1.54 19.56 42.63
C GLU A 370 1.32 20.78 41.73
N ARG A 371 1.99 20.79 40.58
CA ARG A 371 1.92 21.90 39.63
C ARG A 371 0.83 21.74 38.56
N PHE A 372 0.67 20.53 38.07
CA PHE A 372 -0.18 20.19 36.93
C PHE A 372 -1.07 19.00 37.28
N PRO A 373 -2.16 19.21 38.05
CA PRO A 373 -3.15 18.17 38.27
C PRO A 373 -3.74 17.78 36.90
N CYS A 374 -3.54 16.52 36.51
CA CYS A 374 -3.94 15.99 35.22
C CYS A 374 -4.62 14.63 35.29
N ALA A 375 -5.32 14.24 34.22
CA ALA A 375 -5.99 12.95 34.15
C ALA A 375 -5.06 11.82 33.66
N LEU A 376 -4.06 12.15 32.82
CA LEU A 376 -3.21 11.16 32.17
C LEU A 376 -1.79 11.69 31.91
N VAL A 377 -0.79 10.86 32.22
CA VAL A 377 0.62 11.12 31.86
C VAL A 377 1.04 10.24 30.68
N VAL A 378 1.55 10.85 29.60
CA VAL A 378 2.06 10.15 28.42
C VAL A 378 3.58 10.22 28.39
N PHE A 379 4.23 9.06 28.37
CA PHE A 379 5.68 8.96 28.19
C PHE A 379 6.00 8.85 26.70
N ASP A 380 6.65 9.88 26.17
CA ASP A 380 7.10 9.89 24.79
C ASP A 380 8.30 8.95 24.58
N ALA A 381 8.46 8.44 23.35
CA ALA A 381 9.49 7.47 22.98
C ALA A 381 10.91 8.07 22.90
N SER A 382 11.02 9.40 23.00
CA SER A 382 12.30 10.10 23.18
C SER A 382 12.97 9.79 24.53
N ASN A 383 12.25 9.21 25.50
CA ASN A 383 12.77 8.92 26.83
C ASN A 383 13.67 7.67 26.89
N THR A 384 14.61 7.68 27.83
CA THR A 384 15.41 6.49 28.16
C THR A 384 14.56 5.45 28.88
N PHE A 385 14.79 4.17 28.59
CA PHE A 385 14.03 3.07 29.19
C PHE A 385 14.06 3.08 30.72
N ARG A 386 15.23 3.39 31.31
CA ARG A 386 15.38 3.47 32.77
C ARG A 386 14.50 4.55 33.40
N GLN A 387 14.36 5.69 32.73
CA GLN A 387 13.58 6.80 33.25
C GLN A 387 12.08 6.56 33.09
N ALA A 388 11.63 6.03 31.95
CA ALA A 388 10.24 5.64 31.74
C ALA A 388 9.80 4.56 32.75
N GLU A 389 10.65 3.57 33.04
CA GLU A 389 10.35 2.53 34.02
C GLU A 389 10.28 3.08 35.45
N ARG A 390 11.15 4.04 35.80
CA ARG A 390 11.07 4.75 37.07
C ARG A 390 9.73 5.48 37.20
N TRP A 391 9.33 6.22 36.16
CA TRP A 391 8.08 6.96 36.18
C TRP A 391 6.85 6.05 36.20
N ARG A 392 6.88 4.92 35.50
CA ARG A 392 5.82 3.90 35.60
C ARG A 392 5.60 3.48 37.06
N LYS A 393 6.68 3.14 37.77
CA LYS A 393 6.59 2.74 39.18
C LYS A 393 6.02 3.86 40.05
N GLU A 394 6.49 5.10 39.86
CA GLU A 394 5.97 6.27 40.58
C GLU A 394 4.46 6.47 40.33
N CYS A 395 4.01 6.39 39.06
CA CYS A 395 2.58 6.44 38.71
C CYS A 395 1.76 5.31 39.35
N GLU A 396 2.27 4.08 39.38
CA GLU A 396 1.61 2.93 40.00
C GLU A 396 1.45 3.12 41.52
N THR A 397 2.49 3.61 42.21
CA THR A 397 2.39 3.95 43.65
C THR A 397 1.42 5.08 43.95
N GLU A 398 1.34 6.08 43.07
CA GLU A 398 0.47 7.25 43.27
C GLU A 398 -0.96 7.05 42.74
N GLY A 399 -1.23 5.93 42.05
CA GLY A 399 -2.52 5.60 41.45
C GLY A 399 -2.89 6.45 40.23
N TRP A 400 -1.89 6.96 39.50
CA TRP A 400 -2.12 7.83 38.34
C TRP A 400 -2.14 7.05 37.02
N ALA A 401 -3.05 7.40 36.12
CA ALA A 401 -3.09 6.79 34.79
C ALA A 401 -1.88 7.24 33.96
N PHE A 402 -1.23 6.29 33.31
CA PHE A 402 -0.10 6.56 32.43
C PHE A 402 -0.20 5.78 31.11
N HIS A 403 0.40 6.31 30.04
CA HIS A 403 0.54 5.64 28.75
C HIS A 403 1.99 5.73 28.27
N ASP A 404 2.65 4.59 28.14
CA ASP A 404 4.00 4.51 27.60
C ASP A 404 3.96 4.23 26.10
N VAL A 405 4.32 5.23 25.28
CA VAL A 405 4.25 5.16 23.82
C VAL A 405 5.21 4.10 23.26
N ARG A 406 6.25 3.71 24.01
CA ARG A 406 7.23 2.71 23.57
C ARG A 406 6.70 1.28 23.71
N THR A 407 5.95 1.00 24.78
CA THR A 407 5.44 -0.36 25.08
C THR A 407 3.98 -0.55 24.68
N MET A 408 3.15 0.50 24.76
CA MET A 408 1.72 0.45 24.46
C MET A 408 1.36 0.97 23.06
N GLY A 409 2.35 1.45 22.30
CA GLY A 409 2.15 2.05 20.98
C GLY A 409 1.69 3.51 21.04
N ALA A 410 1.42 4.09 19.88
CA ALA A 410 1.04 5.51 19.77
C ALA A 410 -0.18 5.85 20.64
N TRP A 411 -0.10 6.97 21.37
CA TRP A 411 -1.22 7.45 22.15
C TRP A 411 -2.16 8.28 21.26
N VAL A 412 -3.46 8.07 21.39
CA VAL A 412 -4.49 8.77 20.61
C VAL A 412 -5.50 9.40 21.57
N GLY A 413 -5.50 10.73 21.66
CA GLY A 413 -6.54 11.51 22.32
C GLY A 413 -7.63 11.90 21.32
N ARG A 414 -8.90 11.66 21.65
CA ARG A 414 -10.06 12.15 20.86
C ARG A 414 -10.82 13.18 21.69
N GLN A 415 -11.33 14.22 21.02
CA GLN A 415 -12.25 15.20 21.60
C GLN A 415 -13.67 15.06 21.06
#